data_AF-A0A8H7WDX4-F1
#
_entry.id   AF-A0A8H7WDX4-F1
#
_cell.length_a   1.000
_cell.length_b   1.000
_cell.length_c   1.000
_cell.angle_alpha   90.00
_cell.angle_beta   90.00
_cell.angle_gamma   90.00
#
_symmetry.space_group_name_H-M   'P 1'
#
loop_
_entity.id
_entity.type
_entity.pdbx_description
1 polymer ?
#
loop_
_entity_poly.entity_id
_entity_poly.type
_entity_poly.pdbx_seq_one_letter_code
_entity_poly.pdbx_strand_id
1 'polypeptide(L)'
;MSLQELMEQWQIMSDRRLEEDRARDRARTTEDEKFEATKKSKLTELIDELATRIPSYESRSAGALRMLKREQANEFTQLQMKHTAQLKALQKKQVEEMAAFPEKYIRKAEDIEMNLRADMQWELDLMLEVEQAVLENTLSVERKHLLEARDREDRLREQARALIDRDLNSQVLATFRMEASRQNQQREVAVSQLNSAERPLKSILKKPRGISVNDDGTTTLLYFEDEIREDRQNKRVKMEGTSKRVRTVDILDENATLFPYRESKSPRTTRTPQGPRSTS
;
A
#
# COMPACT_ATOMS: atom_id res chain seq x y z
N MET A 1 94.97 30.47 125.52
CA MET A 1 93.51 30.40 125.34
C MET A 1 92.83 31.44 126.21
N SER A 2 92.97 32.72 125.85
CA SER A 2 92.10 33.79 126.32
C SER A 2 90.75 33.73 125.58
N LEU A 3 89.74 34.45 126.09
CA LEU A 3 88.47 34.61 125.38
C LEU A 3 88.67 35.28 124.01
N GLN A 4 89.62 36.22 123.94
CA GLN A 4 89.94 36.99 122.73
C GLN A 4 90.54 36.11 121.62
N GLU A 5 91.49 35.22 121.94
CA GLU A 5 92.06 34.26 120.98
C GLU A 5 90.99 33.35 120.37
N LEU A 6 89.98 32.94 121.16
CA LEU A 6 88.86 32.14 120.70
C LEU A 6 87.89 32.94 119.81
N MET A 7 87.66 34.23 120.11
CA MET A 7 86.85 35.11 119.26
C MET A 7 87.54 35.38 117.92
N GLU A 8 88.84 35.63 117.91
CA GLU A 8 89.63 35.82 116.69
C GLU A 8 89.62 34.56 115.81
N GLN A 9 89.82 33.37 116.40
CA GLN A 9 89.72 32.10 115.66
C GLN A 9 88.31 31.82 115.13
N TRP A 10 87.26 32.11 115.91
CA TRP A 10 85.87 31.98 115.46
C TRP A 10 85.56 32.92 114.29
N GLN A 11 86.02 34.17 114.36
CA GLN A 11 85.80 35.15 113.31
C GLN A 11 86.53 34.77 112.02
N ILE A 12 87.80 34.35 112.08
CA ILE A 12 88.54 33.83 110.91
C ILE A 12 87.81 32.63 110.27
N MET A 13 87.25 31.71 111.08
CA MET A 13 86.49 30.57 110.57
C MET A 13 85.12 30.95 110.01
N SER A 14 84.48 31.99 110.54
CA SER A 14 83.23 32.57 110.01
C SER A 14 83.47 33.26 108.66
N ASP A 15 84.46 34.16 108.60
CA ASP A 15 84.82 34.90 107.38
C ASP A 15 85.27 33.95 106.26
N ARG A 16 86.03 32.90 106.62
CA ARG A 16 86.39 31.84 105.68
C ARG A 16 85.17 31.10 105.12
N ARG A 17 84.17 30.75 105.96
CA ARG A 17 82.94 30.11 105.48
C ARG A 17 82.14 31.03 104.57
N LEU A 18 82.02 32.31 104.93
CA LEU A 18 81.37 33.32 104.09
C LEU A 18 82.07 33.48 102.73
N GLU A 19 83.41 33.42 102.67
CA GLU A 19 84.13 33.48 101.40
C GLU A 19 84.04 32.16 100.59
N GLU A 20 84.00 31.00 101.24
CA GLU A 20 83.73 29.70 100.59
C GLU A 20 82.30 29.62 100.02
N ASP A 21 81.29 30.15 100.71
CA ASP A 21 79.91 30.22 100.21
C ASP A 21 79.75 31.27 99.10
N ARG A 22 80.36 32.46 99.22
CA ARG A 22 80.46 33.43 98.11
C ARG A 22 81.12 32.81 96.88
N ALA A 23 82.12 31.96 97.04
CA ALA A 23 82.76 31.25 95.92
C ALA A 23 81.81 30.22 95.28
N ARG A 24 81.00 29.49 96.06
CA ARG A 24 79.98 28.56 95.55
C ARG A 24 78.90 29.27 94.76
N ASP A 25 78.40 30.40 95.25
CA ASP A 25 77.35 31.16 94.56
C ASP A 25 77.87 31.84 93.29
N ARG A 26 79.10 32.40 93.31
CA ARG A 26 79.80 32.86 92.08
C ARG A 26 80.00 31.71 91.08
N ALA A 27 80.33 30.50 91.53
CA ALA A 27 80.48 29.36 90.64
C ALA A 27 79.16 29.06 89.93
N ARG A 28 78.05 28.93 90.68
CA ARG A 28 76.70 28.73 90.16
C ARG A 28 76.28 29.78 89.14
N THR A 29 76.43 31.07 89.44
CA THR A 29 76.06 32.12 88.46
C THR A 29 76.87 31.99 87.17
N THR A 30 78.17 31.68 87.24
CA THR A 30 78.96 31.45 86.02
C THR A 30 78.63 30.13 85.30
N GLU A 31 77.95 29.18 85.92
CA GLU A 31 77.47 27.95 85.27
C GLU A 31 76.13 28.22 84.56
N ASP A 32 75.20 28.91 85.22
CA ASP A 32 73.94 29.37 84.64
C ASP A 32 74.16 30.34 83.46
N GLU A 33 75.11 31.27 83.59
CA GLU A 33 75.54 32.19 82.52
C GLU A 33 76.07 31.43 81.30
N LYS A 34 76.90 30.39 81.50
CA LYS A 34 77.41 29.53 80.42
C LYS A 34 76.29 28.71 79.79
N PHE A 35 75.36 28.19 80.60
CA PHE A 35 74.21 27.45 80.10
C PHE A 35 73.32 28.34 79.22
N GLU A 36 72.92 29.51 79.69
CA GLU A 36 72.13 30.45 78.89
C GLU A 36 72.90 30.99 77.67
N ALA A 37 74.22 31.17 77.75
CA ALA A 37 75.04 31.53 76.59
C ALA A 37 75.04 30.43 75.51
N THR A 38 75.28 29.16 75.87
CA THR A 38 75.25 28.05 74.90
C THR A 38 73.85 27.78 74.34
N LYS A 39 72.81 27.97 75.15
CA LYS A 39 71.40 27.92 74.73
C LYS A 39 71.07 29.03 73.72
N LYS A 40 71.54 30.27 73.95
CA LYS A 40 71.39 31.38 73.00
C LYS A 40 72.15 31.13 71.70
N SER A 41 73.39 30.63 71.76
CA SER A 41 74.18 30.26 70.57
C SER A 41 73.42 29.26 69.68
N LYS A 42 72.94 28.16 70.27
CA LYS A 42 72.17 27.13 69.55
C LYS A 42 70.84 27.65 68.98
N LEU A 43 70.21 28.61 69.64
CA LEU A 43 69.01 29.26 69.11
C LEU A 43 69.35 30.18 67.92
N THR A 44 70.45 30.93 67.96
CA THR A 44 70.92 31.70 66.78
C THR A 44 71.33 30.80 65.63
N GLU A 45 72.07 29.72 65.88
CA GLU A 45 72.45 28.71 64.88
C GLU A 45 71.22 28.13 64.17
N LEU A 46 70.18 27.75 64.93
CA LEU A 46 68.92 27.24 64.36
C LEU A 46 68.12 28.31 63.61
N ILE A 47 68.16 29.58 64.03
CA ILE A 47 67.52 30.69 63.32
C ILE A 47 68.23 30.95 61.97
N ASP A 48 69.56 30.93 61.93
CA ASP A 48 70.34 31.11 60.71
C ASP A 48 70.17 29.93 59.74
N GLU A 49 70.12 28.70 60.25
CA GLU A 49 69.76 27.52 59.45
C GLU A 49 68.35 27.60 58.88
N LEU A 50 67.36 28.12 59.62
CA LEU A 50 66.01 28.31 59.10
C LEU A 50 65.95 29.47 58.09
N ALA A 51 66.60 30.60 58.38
CA ALA A 51 66.63 31.79 57.51
C ALA A 51 67.30 31.52 56.16
N THR A 52 68.34 30.67 56.12
CA THR A 52 68.96 30.22 54.86
C THR A 52 68.11 29.19 54.11
N ARG A 53 67.38 28.32 54.82
CA ARG A 53 66.55 27.26 54.20
C ARG A 53 65.21 27.78 53.66
N ILE A 54 64.51 28.69 54.36
CA ILE A 54 63.15 29.15 54.02
C ILE A 54 63.04 29.73 52.58
N PRO A 55 63.90 30.67 52.13
CA PRO A 55 63.84 31.21 50.77
C PRO A 55 64.04 30.14 49.69
N SER A 56 64.78 29.06 50.00
CA SER A 56 64.96 27.93 49.09
C SER A 56 63.68 27.10 48.89
N TYR A 57 62.78 27.07 49.87
CA TYR A 57 61.50 26.37 49.76
C TYR A 57 60.44 27.24 49.08
N GLU A 58 60.38 28.53 49.41
CA GLU A 58 59.47 29.49 48.76
C GLU A 58 59.79 29.68 47.28
N SER A 59 61.08 29.78 46.90
CA SER A 59 61.48 29.86 45.49
C SER A 59 61.14 28.58 44.70
N ARG A 60 61.25 27.40 45.33
CA ARG A 60 60.86 26.10 44.72
C ARG A 60 59.34 25.98 44.57
N SER A 61 58.55 26.33 45.58
CA SER A 61 57.08 26.30 45.49
C SER A 61 56.55 27.36 44.52
N ALA A 62 57.09 28.58 44.52
CA ALA A 62 56.78 29.61 43.54
C ALA A 62 57.27 29.25 42.11
N GLY A 63 58.27 28.38 41.97
CA GLY A 63 58.64 27.74 40.70
C GLY A 63 57.55 26.81 40.21
N ALA A 64 57.17 25.82 41.02
CA ALA A 64 56.12 24.84 40.71
C ALA A 64 54.77 25.51 40.40
N LEU A 65 54.34 26.48 41.21
CA LEU A 65 53.10 27.24 40.99
C LEU A 65 53.10 28.06 39.69
N ARG A 66 54.28 28.51 39.22
CA ARG A 66 54.40 29.19 37.92
C ARG A 66 54.36 28.22 36.74
N MET A 67 54.86 27.00 36.90
CA MET A 67 54.72 25.95 35.89
C MET A 67 53.28 25.46 35.79
N LEU A 68 52.65 25.11 36.92
CA LEU A 68 51.27 24.65 36.97
C LEU A 68 50.29 25.69 36.38
N LYS A 69 50.49 26.99 36.65
CA LYS A 69 49.68 28.06 36.03
C LYS A 69 49.89 28.19 34.51
N ARG A 70 51.08 27.87 33.98
CA ARG A 70 51.35 27.84 32.53
C ARG A 70 50.72 26.60 31.89
N GLU A 71 50.85 25.45 32.55
CA GLU A 71 50.23 24.19 32.12
C GLU A 71 48.71 24.33 32.06
N GLN A 72 48.07 24.85 33.11
CA GLN A 72 46.64 25.14 33.14
C GLN A 72 46.19 26.12 32.03
N ALA A 73 46.99 27.16 31.73
CA ALA A 73 46.70 28.09 30.63
C ALA A 73 46.86 27.43 29.25
N ASN A 74 47.84 26.55 29.07
CA ASN A 74 48.05 25.77 27.85
C ASN A 74 46.92 24.74 27.64
N GLU A 75 46.48 24.07 28.70
CA GLU A 75 45.33 23.15 28.66
C GLU A 75 44.03 23.90 28.33
N PHE A 76 43.78 25.04 28.98
CA PHE A 76 42.59 25.86 28.72
C PHE A 76 42.55 26.37 27.28
N THR A 77 43.67 26.87 26.75
CA THR A 77 43.74 27.34 25.35
C THR A 77 43.61 26.18 24.35
N GLN A 78 44.17 25.00 24.63
CA GLN A 78 43.93 23.80 23.83
C GLN A 78 42.46 23.35 23.87
N LEU A 79 41.81 23.41 25.04
CA LEU A 79 40.38 23.09 25.18
C LEU A 79 39.52 24.08 24.39
N GLN A 80 39.82 25.37 24.48
CA GLN A 80 39.14 26.44 23.74
C GLN A 80 39.33 26.30 22.21
N MET A 81 40.52 25.92 21.76
CA MET A 81 40.81 25.60 20.35
C MET A 81 40.00 24.38 19.88
N LYS A 82 39.97 23.29 20.66
CA LYS A 82 39.16 22.09 20.35
C LYS A 82 37.66 22.41 20.29
N HIS A 83 37.15 23.15 21.28
CA HIS A 83 35.74 23.54 21.36
C HIS A 83 35.32 24.47 20.21
N THR A 84 36.13 25.49 19.88
CA THR A 84 35.83 26.37 18.74
C THR A 84 35.94 25.67 17.39
N ALA A 85 36.82 24.67 17.25
CA ALA A 85 36.85 23.78 16.08
C ALA A 85 35.59 22.90 15.99
N GLN A 86 35.14 22.31 17.10
CA GLN A 86 33.90 21.54 17.17
C GLN A 86 32.66 22.38 16.82
N LEU A 87 32.54 23.59 17.36
CA LEU A 87 31.44 24.51 17.01
C LEU A 87 31.45 24.86 15.52
N LYS A 88 32.62 25.14 14.91
CA LYS A 88 32.74 25.39 13.47
C LYS A 88 32.36 24.15 12.64
N ALA A 89 32.73 22.95 13.07
CA ALA A 89 32.36 21.70 12.40
C ALA A 89 30.85 21.43 12.47
N LEU A 90 30.21 21.68 13.63
CA LEU A 90 28.76 21.57 13.79
C LEU A 90 28.02 22.61 12.95
N GLN A 91 28.47 23.87 12.94
CA GLN A 91 27.90 24.93 12.10
C GLN A 91 28.04 24.61 10.62
N LYS A 92 29.20 24.09 10.17
CA LYS A 92 29.38 23.63 8.80
C LYS A 92 28.40 22.51 8.45
N LYS A 93 28.29 21.47 9.30
CA LYS A 93 27.36 20.35 9.09
C LYS A 93 25.90 20.81 9.02
N GLN A 94 25.51 21.78 9.85
CA GLN A 94 24.18 22.40 9.80
C GLN A 94 23.93 23.13 8.46
N VAL A 95 24.92 23.84 7.92
CA VAL A 95 24.82 24.49 6.60
C VAL A 95 24.73 23.45 5.48
N GLU A 96 25.51 22.38 5.53
CA GLU A 96 25.45 21.26 4.56
C GLU A 96 24.08 20.55 4.61
N GLU A 97 23.54 20.29 5.81
CA GLU A 97 22.19 19.72 5.98
C GLU A 97 21.09 20.68 5.52
N MET A 98 21.20 21.98 5.79
CA MET A 98 20.26 23.00 5.29
C MET A 98 20.33 23.17 3.77
N ALA A 99 21.48 22.98 3.13
CA ALA A 99 21.61 23.02 1.67
C ALA A 99 21.00 21.78 1.01
N ALA A 100 21.19 20.60 1.60
CA ALA A 100 20.59 19.35 1.11
C ALA A 100 19.08 19.22 1.40
N PHE A 101 18.54 20.01 2.34
CA PHE A 101 17.13 19.93 2.75
C PHE A 101 16.17 20.32 1.60
N PRO A 102 16.29 21.48 0.90
CA PRO A 102 15.46 21.79 -0.27
C PRO A 102 15.44 20.71 -1.34
N GLU A 103 16.61 20.19 -1.75
CA GLU A 103 16.69 19.13 -2.78
C GLU A 103 15.87 17.89 -2.40
N LYS A 104 15.87 17.51 -1.13
CA LYS A 104 15.10 16.35 -0.64
C LYS A 104 13.58 16.56 -0.76
N TYR A 105 13.10 17.79 -0.59
CA TYR A 105 11.68 18.11 -0.77
C TYR A 105 11.31 18.32 -2.24
N ILE A 106 12.21 18.88 -3.06
CA ILE A 106 12.05 19.00 -4.51
C ILE A 106 11.90 17.60 -5.13
N ARG A 107 12.86 16.69 -4.89
CA ARG A 107 12.80 15.30 -5.41
C ARG A 107 11.55 14.56 -4.95
N LYS A 108 11.13 14.76 -3.69
CA LYS A 108 9.88 14.15 -3.20
C LYS A 108 8.63 14.76 -3.86
N ALA A 109 8.65 16.04 -4.24
CA ALA A 109 7.56 16.65 -5.00
C ALA A 109 7.53 16.13 -6.45
N GLU A 110 8.70 15.96 -7.08
CA GLU A 110 8.87 15.34 -8.40
C GLU A 110 8.37 13.88 -8.40
N ASP A 111 8.72 13.09 -7.37
CA ASP A 111 8.21 11.73 -7.16
C ASP A 111 6.66 11.73 -7.06
N ILE A 112 6.08 12.64 -6.27
CA ILE A 112 4.62 12.75 -6.10
C ILE A 112 3.95 13.16 -7.41
N GLU A 113 4.53 14.11 -8.16
CA GLU A 113 3.99 14.55 -9.44
C GLU A 113 4.04 13.44 -10.51
N MET A 114 5.13 12.67 -10.58
CA MET A 114 5.21 11.51 -11.47
C MET A 114 4.14 10.45 -11.16
N ASN A 115 3.92 10.14 -9.89
CA ASN A 115 2.89 9.18 -9.49
C ASN A 115 1.48 9.70 -9.83
N LEU A 116 1.15 10.95 -9.47
CA LEU A 116 -0.15 11.55 -9.79
C LEU A 116 -0.41 11.60 -11.31
N ARG A 117 0.60 11.88 -12.13
CA ARG A 117 0.48 11.82 -13.60
C ARG A 117 0.21 10.40 -14.12
N ALA A 118 0.82 9.38 -13.49
CA ALA A 118 0.59 7.98 -13.84
C ALA A 118 -0.81 7.48 -13.41
N ASP A 119 -1.25 7.84 -12.20
CA ASP A 119 -2.58 7.54 -11.68
C ASP A 119 -3.67 8.18 -12.56
N MET A 120 -3.53 9.47 -12.89
CA MET A 120 -4.45 10.18 -13.81
C MET A 120 -4.48 9.56 -15.21
N GLN A 121 -3.33 9.12 -15.75
CA GLN A 121 -3.29 8.45 -17.05
C GLN A 121 -4.04 7.12 -17.01
N TRP A 122 -3.85 6.33 -15.94
CA TRP A 122 -4.56 5.06 -15.75
C TRP A 122 -6.08 5.25 -15.58
N GLU A 123 -6.52 6.29 -14.85
CA GLU A 123 -7.95 6.63 -14.75
C GLU A 123 -8.55 7.03 -16.11
N LEU A 124 -7.82 7.81 -16.92
CA LEU A 124 -8.24 8.19 -18.27
C LEU A 124 -8.31 6.99 -19.22
N ASP A 125 -7.30 6.12 -19.21
CA ASP A 125 -7.27 4.91 -20.03
C ASP A 125 -8.42 3.95 -19.64
N LEU A 126 -8.69 3.78 -18.35
CA LEU A 126 -9.82 3.00 -17.85
C LEU A 126 -11.18 3.61 -18.26
N MET A 127 -11.34 4.93 -18.20
CA MET A 127 -12.55 5.59 -18.70
C MET A 127 -12.75 5.36 -20.19
N LEU A 128 -11.67 5.46 -21.00
CA LEU A 128 -11.72 5.23 -22.44
C LEU A 128 -12.05 3.77 -22.78
N GLU A 129 -11.53 2.79 -22.04
CA GLU A 129 -11.90 1.37 -22.19
C GLU A 129 -13.38 1.13 -21.88
N VAL A 130 -13.91 1.73 -20.80
CA VAL A 130 -15.32 1.60 -20.41
C VAL A 130 -16.24 2.27 -21.42
N GLU A 131 -15.93 3.48 -21.89
CA GLU A 131 -16.73 4.17 -22.91
C GLU A 131 -16.73 3.40 -24.25
N GLN A 132 -15.57 2.87 -24.67
CA GLN A 132 -15.47 2.03 -25.86
C GLN A 132 -16.32 0.75 -25.72
N ALA A 133 -16.22 0.03 -24.58
CA ALA A 133 -17.01 -1.17 -24.35
C ALA A 133 -18.53 -0.91 -24.33
N VAL A 134 -18.96 0.24 -23.79
CA VAL A 134 -20.37 0.67 -23.84
C VAL A 134 -20.81 0.96 -25.28
N LEU A 135 -20.00 1.70 -26.06
CA LEU A 135 -20.30 2.03 -27.46
C LEU A 135 -20.29 0.80 -28.38
N GLU A 136 -19.38 -0.15 -28.19
CA GLU A 136 -19.39 -1.41 -28.93
C GLU A 136 -20.64 -2.24 -28.60
N ASN A 137 -21.07 -2.26 -27.34
CA ASN A 137 -22.28 -2.95 -26.91
C ASN A 137 -23.54 -2.33 -27.52
N THR A 138 -23.72 -1.01 -27.44
CA THR A 138 -24.88 -0.32 -28.05
C THR A 138 -24.91 -0.53 -29.57
N LEU A 139 -23.78 -0.37 -30.26
CA LEU A 139 -23.68 -0.65 -31.69
C LEU A 139 -23.99 -2.12 -32.04
N SER A 140 -23.65 -3.08 -31.16
CA SER A 140 -24.01 -4.49 -31.36
C SER A 140 -25.52 -4.74 -31.25
N VAL A 141 -26.18 -4.06 -30.30
CA VAL A 141 -27.64 -4.13 -30.08
C VAL A 141 -28.40 -3.44 -31.21
N GLU A 142 -27.96 -2.27 -31.66
CA GLU A 142 -28.52 -1.57 -32.82
C GLU A 142 -28.38 -2.40 -34.11
N ARG A 143 -27.18 -2.97 -34.37
CA ARG A 143 -26.97 -3.89 -35.51
C ARG A 143 -27.92 -5.09 -35.45
N LYS A 144 -28.15 -5.67 -34.26
CA LYS A 144 -29.11 -6.76 -34.08
C LYS A 144 -30.55 -6.32 -34.40
N HIS A 145 -30.98 -5.15 -33.90
CA HIS A 145 -32.32 -4.64 -34.17
C HIS A 145 -32.54 -4.24 -35.64
N LEU A 146 -31.51 -3.71 -36.32
CA LEU A 146 -31.56 -3.43 -37.75
C LEU A 146 -31.67 -4.72 -38.59
N LEU A 147 -30.97 -5.79 -38.20
CA LEU A 147 -31.13 -7.11 -38.81
C LEU A 147 -32.53 -7.70 -38.55
N GLU A 148 -33.03 -7.62 -37.30
CA GLU A 148 -34.40 -8.05 -36.97
C GLU A 148 -35.48 -7.25 -37.72
N ALA A 149 -35.27 -5.95 -37.94
CA ALA A 149 -36.17 -5.10 -38.72
C ALA A 149 -36.15 -5.48 -40.21
N ARG A 150 -34.97 -5.73 -40.78
CA ARG A 150 -34.83 -6.23 -42.15
C ARG A 150 -35.48 -7.60 -42.33
N ASP A 151 -35.25 -8.55 -41.41
CA ASP A 151 -35.86 -9.88 -41.45
C ASP A 151 -37.39 -9.81 -41.42
N ARG A 152 -37.97 -8.84 -40.70
CA ARG A 152 -39.42 -8.57 -40.72
C ARG A 152 -39.86 -7.99 -42.07
N GLU A 153 -39.11 -7.06 -42.64
CA GLU A 153 -39.41 -6.48 -43.95
C GLU A 153 -39.33 -7.53 -45.08
N ASP A 154 -38.28 -8.35 -45.11
CA ASP A 154 -38.11 -9.40 -46.13
C ASP A 154 -39.22 -10.47 -46.02
N ARG A 155 -39.68 -10.84 -44.81
CA ARG A 155 -40.88 -11.68 -44.62
C ARG A 155 -42.16 -11.01 -45.12
N LEU A 156 -42.35 -9.70 -44.91
CA LEU A 156 -43.51 -8.97 -45.43
C LEU A 156 -43.49 -8.88 -46.96
N ARG A 157 -42.30 -8.72 -47.57
CA ARG A 157 -42.10 -8.80 -49.04
C ARG A 157 -42.44 -10.18 -49.58
N GLU A 158 -42.06 -11.26 -48.89
CA GLU A 158 -42.42 -12.63 -49.26
C GLU A 158 -43.93 -12.90 -49.13
N GLN A 159 -44.57 -12.44 -48.05
CA GLN A 159 -46.03 -12.52 -47.89
C GLN A 159 -46.77 -11.74 -48.99
N ALA A 160 -46.31 -10.53 -49.33
CA ALA A 160 -46.88 -9.75 -50.42
C ALA A 160 -46.76 -10.45 -51.79
N ARG A 161 -45.60 -11.06 -52.08
CA ARG A 161 -45.41 -11.90 -53.29
C ARG A 161 -46.38 -13.09 -53.30
N ALA A 162 -46.46 -13.85 -52.21
CA ALA A 162 -47.37 -15.00 -52.11
C ALA A 162 -48.85 -14.63 -52.26
N LEU A 163 -49.26 -13.42 -51.84
CA LEU A 163 -50.61 -12.89 -52.09
C LEU A 163 -50.83 -12.53 -53.56
N ILE A 164 -49.85 -11.89 -54.21
CA ILE A 164 -49.88 -11.59 -55.65
C ILE A 164 -49.95 -12.88 -56.47
N ASP A 165 -49.09 -13.87 -56.17
CA ASP A 165 -49.08 -15.17 -56.85
C ASP A 165 -50.41 -15.92 -56.66
N ARG A 166 -51.02 -15.83 -55.47
CA ARG A 166 -52.34 -16.42 -55.20
C ARG A 166 -53.45 -15.75 -56.02
N ASP A 167 -53.45 -14.42 -56.14
CA ASP A 167 -54.44 -13.72 -56.95
C ASP A 167 -54.23 -13.96 -58.45
N LEU A 168 -52.98 -13.95 -58.92
CA LEU A 168 -52.64 -14.28 -60.31
C LEU A 168 -53.13 -15.69 -60.69
N ASN A 169 -52.90 -16.68 -59.82
CA ASN A 169 -53.43 -18.04 -60.00
C ASN A 169 -54.98 -18.08 -59.95
N SER A 170 -55.61 -17.25 -59.13
CA SER A 170 -57.08 -17.10 -59.09
C SER A 170 -57.63 -16.54 -60.41
N GLN A 171 -57.02 -15.48 -60.94
CA GLN A 171 -57.36 -14.88 -62.23
C GLN A 171 -57.15 -15.87 -63.40
N VAL A 172 -56.04 -16.62 -63.40
CA VAL A 172 -55.76 -17.67 -64.39
C VAL A 172 -56.79 -18.81 -64.31
N LEU A 173 -57.18 -19.25 -63.11
CA LEU A 173 -58.26 -20.23 -62.93
C LEU A 173 -59.62 -19.69 -63.40
N ALA A 174 -59.89 -18.39 -63.21
CA ALA A 174 -61.11 -17.75 -63.69
C ALA A 174 -61.15 -17.67 -65.23
N THR A 175 -60.05 -17.29 -65.90
CA THR A 175 -59.99 -17.27 -67.37
C THR A 175 -60.07 -18.67 -67.96
N PHE A 176 -59.43 -19.68 -67.37
CA PHE A 176 -59.62 -21.09 -67.77
C PHE A 176 -61.07 -21.56 -67.62
N ARG A 177 -61.79 -21.17 -66.55
CA ARG A 177 -63.22 -21.50 -66.38
C ARG A 177 -64.10 -20.81 -67.42
N MET A 178 -63.82 -19.55 -67.75
CA MET A 178 -64.53 -18.81 -68.79
C MET A 178 -64.29 -19.41 -70.18
N GLU A 179 -63.04 -19.75 -70.51
CA GLU A 179 -62.69 -20.36 -71.79
C GLU A 179 -63.24 -21.79 -71.92
N ALA A 180 -63.22 -22.59 -70.84
CA ALA A 180 -63.88 -23.89 -70.81
C ALA A 180 -65.40 -23.77 -70.98
N SER A 181 -66.03 -22.76 -70.39
CA SER A 181 -67.46 -22.47 -70.58
C SER A 181 -67.76 -22.04 -72.02
N ARG A 182 -66.90 -21.21 -72.62
CA ARG A 182 -66.97 -20.80 -74.04
C ARG A 182 -66.84 -21.99 -74.98
N GLN A 183 -65.89 -22.90 -74.72
CA GLN A 183 -65.74 -24.15 -75.47
C GLN A 183 -66.93 -25.09 -75.27
N ASN A 184 -67.55 -25.12 -74.09
CA ASN A 184 -68.74 -25.93 -73.87
C ASN A 184 -69.96 -25.38 -74.63
N GLN A 185 -70.18 -24.06 -74.63
CA GLN A 185 -71.20 -23.40 -75.45
C GLN A 185 -70.96 -23.63 -76.95
N GLN A 186 -69.71 -23.57 -77.40
CA GLN A 186 -69.35 -23.92 -78.79
C GLN A 186 -69.64 -25.40 -79.10
N ARG A 187 -69.45 -26.31 -78.15
CA ARG A 187 -69.83 -27.73 -78.29
C ARG A 187 -71.34 -27.91 -78.30
N GLU A 188 -72.11 -27.18 -77.51
CA GLU A 188 -73.58 -27.22 -77.51
C GLU A 188 -74.15 -26.72 -78.86
N VAL A 189 -73.55 -25.67 -79.44
CA VAL A 189 -73.85 -25.20 -80.81
C VAL A 189 -73.41 -26.21 -81.88
N ALA A 190 -72.27 -26.89 -81.72
CA ALA A 190 -71.85 -27.96 -82.63
C ALA A 190 -72.74 -29.22 -82.52
N VAL A 191 -73.26 -29.52 -81.32
CA VAL A 191 -74.20 -30.62 -81.09
C VAL A 191 -75.57 -30.30 -81.70
N SER A 192 -76.03 -29.04 -81.67
CA SER A 192 -77.26 -28.67 -82.40
C SER A 192 -77.10 -28.76 -83.93
N GLN A 193 -75.87 -28.63 -84.46
CA GLN A 193 -75.54 -28.94 -85.85
C GLN A 193 -75.36 -30.43 -86.16
N LEU A 194 -75.10 -31.28 -85.16
CA LEU A 194 -75.10 -32.75 -85.32
C LEU A 194 -76.52 -33.33 -85.22
N ASN A 195 -77.41 -32.70 -84.45
CA ASN A 195 -78.81 -33.12 -84.30
C ASN A 195 -79.65 -32.97 -85.57
N SER A 196 -79.18 -32.26 -86.60
CA SER A 196 -79.82 -32.18 -87.93
C SER A 196 -79.38 -33.29 -88.90
N ALA A 197 -78.46 -34.17 -88.49
CA ALA A 197 -78.00 -35.32 -89.27
C ALA A 197 -78.55 -36.65 -88.71
N GLU A 198 -79.86 -36.86 -88.81
CA GLU A 198 -80.54 -38.04 -88.26
C GLU A 198 -79.98 -39.39 -88.77
N ARG A 199 -79.52 -40.23 -87.84
CA ARG A 199 -79.62 -41.69 -87.95
C ARG A 199 -79.92 -42.34 -86.59
N PRO A 200 -81.12 -42.92 -86.37
CA PRO A 200 -81.41 -43.67 -85.16
C PRO A 200 -80.70 -45.02 -85.18
N LEU A 201 -79.49 -45.10 -84.59
CA LEU A 201 -78.84 -46.38 -84.33
C LEU A 201 -79.60 -47.14 -83.24
N LYS A 202 -80.15 -48.30 -83.62
CA LYS A 202 -80.92 -49.16 -82.74
C LYS A 202 -80.08 -49.64 -81.55
N SER A 203 -80.57 -49.34 -80.34
CA SER A 203 -80.47 -50.15 -79.13
C SER A 203 -79.36 -51.22 -79.07
N ILE A 204 -78.20 -50.90 -78.49
CA ILE A 204 -77.37 -51.90 -77.81
C ILE A 204 -77.55 -51.72 -76.31
N LEU A 205 -78.43 -52.56 -75.76
CA LEU A 205 -78.78 -52.57 -74.35
C LEU A 205 -77.58 -53.10 -73.52
N LYS A 206 -76.89 -52.23 -72.78
CA LYS A 206 -76.08 -52.64 -71.62
C LYS A 206 -76.51 -51.84 -70.40
N LYS A 207 -76.66 -52.56 -69.28
CA LYS A 207 -77.42 -52.13 -68.11
C LYS A 207 -76.66 -51.06 -67.30
N PRO A 208 -77.34 -50.06 -66.71
CA PRO A 208 -76.73 -49.26 -65.66
C PRO A 208 -76.40 -50.17 -64.48
N ARG A 209 -75.18 -50.07 -63.96
CA ARG A 209 -74.77 -50.77 -62.74
C ARG A 209 -74.95 -49.82 -61.56
N GLY A 210 -76.12 -49.88 -60.93
CA GLY A 210 -76.37 -49.15 -59.68
C GLY A 210 -75.43 -49.63 -58.58
N ILE A 211 -74.87 -48.69 -57.83
CA ILE A 211 -74.38 -48.89 -56.47
C ILE A 211 -75.21 -47.94 -55.62
N SER A 212 -75.85 -48.47 -54.58
CA SER A 212 -76.75 -47.74 -53.69
C SER A 212 -75.99 -46.95 -52.63
N VAL A 213 -76.63 -45.89 -52.13
CA VAL A 213 -76.25 -45.24 -50.88
C VAL A 213 -76.73 -46.11 -49.71
N ASN A 214 -75.85 -46.30 -48.71
CA ASN A 214 -76.17 -46.23 -47.29
C ASN A 214 -75.14 -45.22 -46.74
N ASP A 215 -75.50 -44.10 -46.10
CA ASP A 215 -76.26 -43.91 -44.86
C ASP A 215 -75.44 -44.23 -43.59
N ASP A 216 -74.49 -43.33 -43.35
CA ASP A 216 -74.11 -42.73 -42.05
C ASP A 216 -73.05 -41.66 -42.40
N GLY A 217 -73.07 -40.41 -41.95
CA GLY A 217 -73.94 -39.70 -41.02
C GLY A 217 -73.26 -38.35 -40.76
N THR A 218 -73.99 -37.25 -40.79
CA THR A 218 -73.50 -35.86 -40.64
C THR A 218 -72.76 -35.63 -39.28
N THR A 219 -72.01 -34.56 -39.00
CA THR A 219 -72.37 -33.13 -39.18
C THR A 219 -71.19 -32.17 -38.81
N THR A 220 -71.27 -30.92 -39.28
CA THR A 220 -70.80 -29.64 -38.65
C THR A 220 -69.47 -29.51 -37.88
N LEU A 221 -68.60 -28.63 -38.39
CA LEU A 221 -68.27 -27.28 -37.85
C LEU A 221 -67.99 -27.06 -36.33
N LEU A 222 -66.79 -26.47 -36.09
CA LEU A 222 -66.46 -25.38 -35.12
C LEU A 222 -66.18 -25.69 -33.62
N TYR A 223 -64.87 -25.64 -33.30
CA TYR A 223 -64.21 -24.81 -32.28
C TYR A 223 -64.07 -25.19 -30.78
N PHE A 224 -62.87 -24.81 -30.28
CA PHE A 224 -62.38 -24.54 -28.91
C PHE A 224 -62.12 -25.68 -27.90
N GLU A 225 -60.86 -25.69 -27.42
CA GLU A 225 -60.41 -25.83 -26.01
C GLU A 225 -60.67 -27.17 -25.25
N ASP A 226 -59.77 -27.70 -24.40
CA ASP A 226 -58.39 -27.29 -24.07
C ASP A 226 -57.58 -28.47 -23.46
N GLU A 227 -56.25 -28.30 -23.26
CA GLU A 227 -55.39 -29.01 -22.27
C GLU A 227 -55.21 -30.57 -22.40
N ILE A 228 -54.13 -31.27 -21.96
CA ILE A 228 -52.82 -30.92 -21.38
C ILE A 228 -51.75 -32.06 -21.53
N ARG A 229 -50.45 -31.70 -21.55
CA ARG A 229 -49.21 -32.50 -21.21
C ARG A 229 -48.81 -33.77 -21.99
N GLU A 230 -47.58 -33.79 -22.55
CA GLU A 230 -46.32 -34.47 -22.09
C GLU A 230 -46.25 -35.97 -22.48
N ASP A 231 -45.22 -36.49 -23.19
CA ASP A 231 -43.81 -36.56 -22.77
C ASP A 231 -42.84 -36.95 -23.94
N ARG A 232 -41.51 -36.78 -23.74
CA ARG A 232 -40.31 -37.32 -24.46
C ARG A 232 -40.49 -37.96 -25.86
N GLN A 233 -39.99 -37.40 -26.97
CA GLN A 233 -38.57 -37.28 -27.37
C GLN A 233 -37.60 -38.44 -27.00
N ASN A 234 -37.27 -39.31 -27.97
CA ASN A 234 -36.06 -40.15 -28.14
C ASN A 234 -36.21 -40.87 -29.52
N LYS A 235 -35.21 -41.21 -30.35
CA LYS A 235 -33.74 -40.97 -30.35
C LYS A 235 -33.16 -41.16 -31.78
N ARG A 236 -32.43 -40.14 -32.26
CA ARG A 236 -31.00 -40.16 -32.71
C ARG A 236 -30.51 -41.11 -33.84
N VAL A 237 -29.38 -40.71 -34.45
CA VAL A 237 -28.51 -41.43 -35.42
C VAL A 237 -29.10 -41.45 -36.85
N LYS A 238 -28.40 -41.03 -37.91
CA LYS A 238 -27.17 -40.23 -38.15
C LYS A 238 -27.34 -39.58 -39.56
N MET A 239 -26.45 -38.79 -40.19
CA MET A 239 -25.02 -38.43 -40.06
C MET A 239 -24.89 -36.88 -40.22
N GLU A 240 -23.73 -36.22 -40.28
CA GLU A 240 -22.58 -36.12 -39.35
C GLU A 240 -21.72 -34.90 -39.84
N GLY A 241 -20.41 -34.82 -39.56
CA GLY A 241 -19.49 -33.96 -40.34
C GLY A 241 -19.32 -32.49 -39.92
N THR A 242 -19.82 -32.05 -38.75
CA THR A 242 -19.64 -30.67 -38.25
C THR A 242 -18.64 -30.59 -37.09
N SER A 243 -17.49 -29.95 -37.33
CA SER A 243 -16.42 -29.76 -36.33
C SER A 243 -16.40 -28.33 -35.77
N LYS A 244 -15.94 -28.18 -34.52
CA LYS A 244 -15.72 -26.90 -33.80
C LYS A 244 -16.96 -26.04 -33.47
N ARG A 245 -17.92 -26.55 -32.67
CA ARG A 245 -18.85 -25.72 -31.87
C ARG A 245 -19.43 -26.43 -30.63
N VAL A 246 -18.56 -27.02 -29.79
CA VAL A 246 -18.94 -27.69 -28.53
C VAL A 246 -17.95 -27.33 -27.41
N ARG A 247 -17.92 -26.05 -27.00
CA ARG A 247 -17.14 -25.50 -25.86
C ARG A 247 -17.73 -24.18 -25.33
N THR A 248 -19.05 -24.09 -25.20
CA THR A 248 -19.75 -22.82 -24.82
C THR A 248 -21.03 -23.05 -24.00
N VAL A 249 -21.17 -24.22 -23.36
CA VAL A 249 -22.34 -24.55 -22.53
C VAL A 249 -21.93 -24.97 -21.10
N ASP A 250 -20.72 -25.50 -20.94
CA ASP A 250 -20.16 -25.92 -19.64
C ASP A 250 -19.40 -24.79 -18.90
N ILE A 251 -19.64 -23.51 -19.22
CA ILE A 251 -18.91 -22.34 -18.63
C ILE A 251 -19.89 -21.29 -18.08
N LEU A 252 -21.00 -21.75 -17.48
CA LEU A 252 -21.97 -20.88 -16.78
C LEU A 252 -22.34 -21.36 -15.37
N ASP A 253 -21.66 -22.38 -14.84
CA ASP A 253 -21.83 -22.87 -13.46
C ASP A 253 -20.60 -22.62 -12.56
N GLU A 254 -19.43 -22.29 -13.14
CA GLU A 254 -18.18 -22.05 -12.38
C GLU A 254 -18.09 -20.64 -11.74
N ASN A 255 -18.96 -19.70 -12.13
CA ASN A 255 -18.96 -18.31 -11.62
C ASN A 255 -19.98 -18.06 -10.48
N ALA A 256 -20.61 -19.11 -9.95
CA ALA A 256 -21.64 -19.01 -8.91
C ALA A 256 -21.11 -19.06 -7.46
N THR A 257 -19.79 -19.04 -7.24
CA THR A 257 -19.19 -18.91 -5.90
C THR A 257 -18.64 -17.50 -5.66
N LEU A 258 -19.35 -16.73 -4.83
CA LEU A 258 -18.98 -15.41 -4.35
C LEU A 258 -17.58 -15.37 -3.70
N PHE A 259 -16.92 -14.22 -3.79
CA PHE A 259 -15.64 -13.97 -3.10
C PHE A 259 -15.77 -14.15 -1.57
N PRO A 260 -14.70 -14.61 -0.90
CA PRO A 260 -14.80 -15.12 0.47
C PRO A 260 -14.93 -14.02 1.52
N TYR A 261 -15.66 -14.33 2.59
CA TYR A 261 -15.52 -13.65 3.87
C TYR A 261 -14.07 -13.81 4.39
N ARG A 262 -13.23 -12.80 4.18
CA ARG A 262 -12.03 -12.59 4.99
C ARG A 262 -12.31 -11.53 6.04
N GLU A 263 -12.45 -11.99 7.27
CA GLU A 263 -12.49 -11.12 8.44
C GLU A 263 -11.24 -10.22 8.51
N SER A 264 -11.44 -9.00 8.97
CA SER A 264 -10.41 -7.98 9.11
C SER A 264 -9.40 -8.36 10.20
N LYS A 265 -8.30 -9.00 9.80
CA LYS A 265 -7.10 -9.07 10.65
C LYS A 265 -6.61 -7.65 10.90
N SER A 266 -6.72 -7.23 12.15
CA SER A 266 -6.42 -5.89 12.62
C SER A 266 -5.01 -5.42 12.24
N PRO A 267 -4.81 -4.10 12.01
CA PRO A 267 -3.48 -3.55 11.80
C PRO A 267 -2.64 -3.77 13.07
N ARG A 268 -1.66 -4.67 12.97
CA ARG A 268 -0.81 -5.09 14.07
C ARG A 268 0.10 -3.94 14.49
N THR A 269 -0.26 -3.25 15.57
CA THR A 269 0.59 -2.20 16.17
C THR A 269 1.92 -2.79 16.64
N THR A 270 3.03 -2.27 16.11
CA THR A 270 4.39 -2.64 16.56
C THR A 270 5.22 -1.42 16.88
N ARG A 271 5.35 -1.16 18.20
CA ARG A 271 6.38 -0.35 18.87
C ARG A 271 6.52 1.12 18.47
N THR A 272 6.16 1.98 19.42
CA THR A 272 6.88 3.22 19.67
C THR A 272 8.39 2.95 19.83
N PRO A 273 9.27 3.85 19.35
CA PRO A 273 10.70 3.76 19.65
C PRO A 273 10.91 3.97 21.16
N GLN A 274 11.50 2.98 21.82
CA GLN A 274 11.80 3.06 23.24
C GLN A 274 12.99 4.01 23.43
N GLY A 275 12.75 5.15 24.11
CA GLY A 275 13.78 6.15 24.39
C GLY A 275 14.99 5.56 25.16
N PRO A 276 16.16 6.22 25.10
CA PRO A 276 17.37 5.71 25.72
C PRO A 276 17.15 5.47 27.21
N ARG A 277 17.52 4.27 27.68
CA ARG A 277 17.54 3.98 29.11
C ARG A 277 18.56 4.88 29.79
N SER A 278 18.12 5.59 30.83
CA SER A 278 19.04 6.22 31.77
C SER A 278 19.96 5.17 32.38
N THR A 279 21.25 5.43 32.33
CA THR A 279 22.27 4.78 33.16
C THR A 279 23.01 5.90 33.89
N SER A 280 23.05 5.78 35.22
CA SER A 280 23.97 6.42 36.18
C SER A 280 24.93 7.48 35.63
#